data_AF-C2EWE0-F1
#
_entry.id   AF-C2EWE0-F1
#
_cell.length_a   1.000
_cell.length_b   1.000
_cell.length_c   1.000
_cell.angle_alpha   90.00
_cell.angle_beta   90.00
_cell.angle_gamma   90.00
#
_symmetry.space_group_name_H-M   'P 1'
#
loop_
_entity.id
_entity.type
_entity.pdbx_description
1 polymer ?
#
loop_
_entity_poly.entity_id
_entity_poly.type
_entity_poly.pdbx_seq_one_letter_code
_entity_poly.pdbx_strand_id
1 'polypeptide(L)' 'MYQTKRFGLVASKQEYMMLCRAEKHMKQKKKPTGQRLPAFKVLKNK' A
#
# COMPACT_ATOMS: atom_id res chain seq x y z
N MET A 1 -6.29 -25.50 -9.08
CA MET A 1 -6.87 -24.32 -8.41
C MET A 1 -5.89 -23.85 -7.34
N TYR A 2 -5.68 -22.54 -7.20
CA TYR A 2 -4.74 -21.91 -6.28
C TYR A 2 -5.49 -21.18 -5.18
N GLN A 3 -5.12 -21.39 -3.91
CA GLN A 3 -5.76 -20.73 -2.77
C GLN A 3 -5.03 -19.43 -2.42
N THR A 4 -5.73 -18.30 -2.53
CA THR A 4 -5.22 -17.01 -2.04
C THR A 4 -5.59 -16.81 -0.58
N LYS A 5 -4.84 -15.95 0.13
CA LYS A 5 -5.06 -15.69 1.55
C LYS A 5 -6.29 -14.80 1.80
N ARG A 6 -6.61 -13.88 0.87
CA ARG A 6 -7.71 -12.93 1.04
C ARG A 6 -8.81 -13.00 -0.02
N PHE A 7 -8.55 -13.54 -1.21
CA PHE A 7 -9.46 -13.45 -2.37
C PHE A 7 -10.16 -14.78 -2.71
N GLY A 8 -9.90 -15.86 -1.96
CA GLY A 8 -10.49 -17.18 -2.20
C GLY A 8 -9.71 -18.04 -3.20
N LEU A 9 -10.41 -19.01 -3.81
CA LEU A 9 -9.83 -19.96 -4.77
C LEU A 9 -9.81 -19.37 -6.18
N VAL A 10 -8.71 -19.63 -6.89
CA VAL A 10 -8.42 -19.07 -8.21
C VAL A 10 -8.10 -20.20 -9.19
N ALA A 11 -8.54 -20.08 -10.44
CA ALA A 11 -8.33 -21.13 -11.44
C ALA A 11 -6.92 -21.09 -12.05
N SER A 12 -6.36 -19.90 -12.27
CA SER A 12 -5.07 -19.70 -12.96
C SER A 12 -3.90 -19.35 -12.05
N LYS A 13 -2.70 -19.81 -12.42
CA LYS A 13 -1.43 -19.46 -11.75
C LYS A 13 -1.10 -17.98 -11.91
N GLN A 14 -1.42 -17.38 -13.05
CA GLN A 14 -1.15 -15.98 -13.33
C GLN A 14 -2.00 -15.07 -12.42
N GLU A 15 -3.29 -15.36 -12.32
CA GLU A 15 -4.22 -14.67 -11.41
C GLU A 15 -3.77 -14.76 -9.95
N TYR A 16 -3.36 -15.96 -9.51
CA TYR A 16 -2.79 -16.16 -8.18
C TYR A 16 -1.57 -15.26 -7.93
N MET A 17 -0.62 -15.21 -8.87
CA MET A 17 0.57 -14.37 -8.75
C MET A 17 0.24 -12.86 -8.72
N MET A 18 -0.73 -12.41 -9.51
CA MET A 18 -1.19 -11.02 -9.50
C MET A 18 -1.79 -10.64 -8.14
N LEU A 19 -2.68 -11.48 -7.59
CA LEU A 19 -3.31 -11.25 -6.30
C LEU A 19 -2.30 -11.26 -5.15
N CYS A 20 -1.32 -12.17 -5.16
CA CYS A 20 -0.23 -12.17 -4.18
C CYS A 20 0.61 -10.89 -4.22
N ARG A 21 0.85 -10.31 -5.41
CA ARG A 21 1.56 -9.02 -5.55
C ARG A 21 0.70 -7.88 -5.00
N ALA A 22 -0.59 -7.85 -5.33
CA ALA A 22 -1.52 -6.86 -4.79
C ALA A 22 -1.56 -6.88 -3.25
N GLU A 23 -1.61 -8.06 -2.63
CA GLU A 23 -1.56 -8.20 -1.16
C GLU A 23 -0.31 -7.55 -0.55
N LYS A 24 0.86 -7.71 -1.18
CA LYS A 24 2.12 -7.10 -0.71
C LYS A 24 2.06 -5.57 -0.78
N HIS A 25 1.53 -5.01 -1.86
CA HIS A 25 1.42 -3.56 -2.02
C HIS A 25 0.37 -2.94 -1.09
N MET A 26 -0.74 -3.64 -0.81
CA MET A 26 -1.73 -3.18 0.18
C MET A 26 -1.13 -3.05 1.59
N LYS A 27 -0.23 -3.98 1.97
CA LYS A 27 0.47 -3.90 3.27
C LYS A 27 1.43 -2.71 3.35
N GLN A 28 1.99 -2.30 2.21
CA GLN A 28 2.93 -1.17 2.15
C GLN A 28 2.24 0.20 2.14
N LYS A 29 0.95 0.29 1.78
CA LYS A 29 0.18 1.56 1.75
C LYS A 29 -0.27 2.09 3.13
N LYS A 30 0.34 1.65 4.23
CA LYS A 30 0.17 2.25 5.56
C LYS A 30 1.47 2.84 6.11
N LYS A 31 2.17 3.64 5.30
CA LYS A 31 2.80 4.83 5.85
C LYS A 31 1.96 5.99 5.35
N PRO A 32 1.10 6.64 6.17
CA PRO A 32 0.95 8.07 5.95
C PRO A 32 2.38 8.56 6.03
N THR A 33 2.93 9.08 4.94
CA THR A 33 4.18 9.80 5.00
C THR A 33 3.95 10.84 6.09
N GLY A 34 4.43 10.54 7.31
CA GLY A 34 4.55 11.48 8.42
C GLY A 34 5.61 12.53 8.11
N GLN A 35 5.83 12.79 6.81
CA GLN A 35 6.34 14.03 6.29
C GLN A 35 5.25 15.06 6.58
N ARG A 36 5.16 15.44 7.87
CA ARG A 36 4.80 16.79 8.25
C ARG A 36 5.60 17.66 7.29
N LEU A 37 4.91 18.30 6.35
CA LEU A 37 5.49 19.47 5.70
C LEU A 37 6.00 20.33 6.86
N PRO A 38 7.30 20.71 6.89
CA PRO A 38 7.76 21.59 7.94
C PRO A 38 6.83 22.80 7.89
N ALA A 39 6.11 23.04 8.99
CA ALA A 39 5.27 24.21 9.09
C ALA A 39 6.20 25.39 8.88
N PHE A 40 6.13 26.03 7.72
CA PHE A 40 6.89 27.24 7.44
C PHE A 40 6.49 28.23 8.54
N LYS A 41 7.33 28.39 9.56
CA LYS A 41 7.24 29.53 10.46
C LYS A 41 7.66 30.72 9.62
N VAL A 42 6.69 31.36 8.97
CA VAL A 42 6.90 32.69 8.43
C VAL A 42 7.07 33.61 9.63
N LEU A 43 8.33 33.89 9.96
CA LEU A 43 8.70 34.91 10.92
C LEU A 43 8.07 36.22 10.44
N LYS A 44 7.11 36.76 11.20
CA LYS A 44 6.65 38.14 11.00
C LYS A 44 7.85 39.05 11.23
N ASN A 45 8.38 39.64 10.17
CA ASN A 45 9.34 40.73 10.30
C ASN A 45 8.60 41.97 10.80
N LYS A 46 9.25 42.63 11.75
CA LYS A 46 8.81 43.79 12.54
C LYS A 46 8.84 45.07 11.72
#